data_AF-A0ABD5G703-F1
#
_entry.id   AF-A0ABD5G703-F1
#
_cell.length_a   1.000
_cell.length_b   1.000
_cell.length_c   1.000
_cell.angle_alpha   90.00
_cell.angle_beta   90.00
_cell.angle_gamma   90.00
#
_symmetry.space_group_name_H-M   'P 1'
#
loop_
_entity.id
_entity.type
_entity.pdbx_description
1 polymer ?
#
loop_
_entity_poly.entity_id
_entity_poly.type
_entity_poly.pdbx_seq_one_letter_code
_entity_poly.pdbx_strand_id
1 'polypeptide(L)'
;MKLGWLWVFPALGGLMIAGAVAVQVARLSDQARMTLASAEVIDISGGCPTVAFRTAAGEAVEYTSSGCSSPPAFELGESARVYYDPADPRDAHLDSFVDNWVGSLVLGGIGAVFALIGSCFVVPPLLARRRAAQLAVSGQAVMAEVVDVRLNGSLSVNGQHPWRIVAQWKNPATGKLHVFNSENLWFDPSRFLPDDGWVRVLIDPANPRRYAMDTAFLPELAD
;
A
#
# COMPACT_ATOMS: atom_id res chain seq x y z
N MET A 1 -16.08 10.25 -13.90
CA MET A 1 -14.68 10.42 -13.40
C MET A 1 -14.04 9.05 -13.22
N LYS A 2 -13.00 8.72 -13.99
CA LYS A 2 -12.38 7.40 -13.96
C LYS A 2 -11.80 7.11 -12.57
N LEU A 3 -12.32 6.06 -11.94
CA LEU A 3 -11.82 5.51 -10.68
C LEU A 3 -10.36 5.02 -10.78
N GLY A 4 -9.77 5.04 -11.98
CA GLY A 4 -8.38 4.71 -12.27
C GLY A 4 -7.36 5.54 -11.50
N TRP A 5 -7.65 6.81 -11.18
CA TRP A 5 -6.72 7.63 -10.38
C TRP A 5 -6.50 7.06 -8.97
N LEU A 6 -7.48 6.34 -8.41
CA LEU A 6 -7.33 5.74 -7.08
C LEU A 6 -6.24 4.65 -7.04
N TRP A 7 -5.82 4.13 -8.19
CA TRP A 7 -4.72 3.18 -8.30
C TRP A 7 -3.33 3.81 -8.27
N VAL A 8 -3.22 5.13 -8.45
CA VAL A 8 -1.92 5.83 -8.49
C VAL A 8 -1.19 5.67 -7.16
N PHE A 9 -1.89 5.86 -6.03
CA PHE A 9 -1.29 5.76 -4.69
C PHE A 9 -0.79 4.36 -4.32
N PRO A 10 -1.58 3.28 -4.47
CA PRO A 10 -1.07 1.94 -4.18
C PRO A 10 0.00 1.48 -5.19
N ALA A 11 -0.08 1.90 -6.46
CA ALA A 11 0.95 1.59 -7.45
C ALA A 11 2.28 2.29 -7.14
N LEU A 12 2.24 3.58 -6.81
CA LEU A 12 3.42 4.34 -6.40
C LEU A 12 4.04 3.77 -5.12
N GLY A 13 3.22 3.47 -4.11
CA GLY A 13 3.69 2.82 -2.88
C GLY A 13 4.35 1.47 -3.16
N GLY A 14 3.74 0.64 -4.02
CA GLY A 14 4.31 -0.63 -4.45
C GLY A 14 5.65 -0.47 -5.19
N LEU A 15 5.78 0.54 -6.05
CA LEU A 15 7.01 0.85 -6.76
C LEU A 15 8.14 1.30 -5.80
N MET A 16 7.83 2.11 -4.81
CA MET A 16 8.81 2.52 -3.78
C MET A 16 9.30 1.33 -2.95
N ILE A 17 8.38 0.42 -2.56
CA ILE A 17 8.75 -0.81 -1.84
C ILE A 17 9.64 -1.70 -2.72
N ALA A 18 9.27 -1.89 -3.99
CA ALA A 18 10.07 -2.66 -4.93
C ALA A 18 11.47 -2.05 -5.13
N GLY A 19 11.56 -0.71 -5.19
CA GLY A 19 12.83 0.02 -5.21
C GLY A 19 13.66 -0.23 -3.95
N ALA A 20 13.07 -0.16 -2.76
CA ALA A 20 13.76 -0.45 -1.50
C ALA A 20 14.30 -1.88 -1.44
N VAL A 21 13.52 -2.86 -1.93
CA VAL A 21 13.97 -4.25 -2.04
C VAL A 21 15.10 -4.38 -3.05
N ALA A 22 15.00 -3.73 -4.22
CA ALA A 22 16.04 -3.76 -5.24
C ALA A 22 17.37 -3.18 -4.72
N VAL A 23 17.33 -2.10 -3.93
CA VAL A 23 18.52 -1.54 -3.26
C VAL A 23 19.18 -2.57 -2.34
N GLN A 24 18.41 -3.30 -1.52
CA GLN A 24 19.00 -4.33 -0.66
C GLN A 24 19.51 -5.54 -1.43
N VAL A 25 18.84 -5.93 -2.52
CA VAL A 25 19.31 -7.02 -3.39
C VAL A 25 20.63 -6.63 -4.05
N ALA A 26 20.74 -5.41 -4.58
CA ALA A 26 21.97 -4.88 -5.15
C ALA A 26 23.10 -4.84 -4.11
N ARG A 27 22.84 -4.29 -2.92
CA ARG A 27 23.80 -4.29 -1.81
C ARG A 27 24.31 -5.69 -1.47
N LEU A 28 23.41 -6.67 -1.34
CA LEU A 28 23.80 -8.05 -1.03
C LEU A 28 24.60 -8.70 -2.16
N SER A 29 24.29 -8.40 -3.43
CA SER A 29 25.08 -8.90 -4.55
C SER A 29 26.46 -8.28 -4.64
N ASP A 30 26.59 -7.01 -4.28
CA ASP A 30 27.87 -6.29 -4.29
C ASP A 30 28.75 -6.76 -3.13
N GLN A 31 28.19 -6.86 -1.92
CA GLN A 31 28.89 -7.39 -0.75
C GLN A 31 29.42 -8.82 -0.94
N ALA A 32 28.74 -9.66 -1.73
CA ALA A 32 29.19 -11.03 -2.01
C ALA A 32 30.51 -11.10 -2.80
N ARG A 33 30.90 -10.00 -3.46
CA ARG A 33 32.15 -9.87 -4.23
C ARG A 33 33.25 -9.13 -3.47
N MET A 34 32.89 -8.47 -2.37
CA MET A 34 33.79 -7.62 -1.59
C MET A 34 34.58 -8.40 -0.54
N THR A 35 35.72 -7.82 -0.16
CA THR A 35 36.57 -8.33 0.93
C THR A 35 36.33 -7.52 2.19
N LEU A 36 36.23 -8.20 3.34
CA LEU A 36 36.08 -7.56 4.64
C LEU A 36 37.45 -7.20 5.22
N ALA A 37 37.60 -5.97 5.71
CA ALA A 37 38.76 -5.52 6.47
C ALA A 37 38.36 -4.80 7.77
N SER A 38 39.29 -4.77 8.73
CA SER A 38 39.21 -3.90 9.90
C SER A 38 39.71 -2.52 9.52
N ALA A 39 38.95 -1.50 9.86
CA ALA A 39 39.27 -0.10 9.64
C ALA A 39 39.28 0.66 10.97
N GLU A 40 40.02 1.75 11.05
CA GLU A 40 40.02 2.66 12.19
C GLU A 40 39.40 3.99 11.79
N VAL A 41 38.51 4.54 12.62
CA VAL A 41 37.89 5.85 12.38
C VAL A 41 38.90 6.95 12.67
N ILE A 42 39.35 7.65 11.63
CA ILE A 42 40.40 8.66 11.71
C ILE A 42 39.86 10.11 11.73
N ASP A 43 38.63 10.32 11.28
CA ASP A 43 37.97 11.64 11.32
C ASP A 43 36.43 11.47 11.32
N ILE A 44 35.72 12.47 11.86
CA ILE A 44 34.26 12.56 11.78
C ILE A 44 33.89 14.02 11.47
N SER A 45 33.46 14.25 10.24
CA SER A 45 33.07 15.60 9.77
C SER A 45 31.59 15.61 9.41
N GLY A 46 30.82 16.52 10.02
CA GLY A 46 29.38 16.63 9.77
C GLY A 46 28.57 15.38 10.14
N GLY A 47 29.11 14.51 11.00
CA GLY A 47 28.51 13.21 11.35
C GLY A 47 28.84 12.08 10.37
N CYS A 48 29.64 12.34 9.34
CA CYS A 48 30.15 11.35 8.39
C CYS A 48 31.53 10.85 8.87
N PRO A 49 31.70 9.55 9.15
CA PRO A 49 33.00 8.99 9.54
C PRO A 49 33.92 8.78 8.33
N THR A 50 35.20 9.10 8.50
CA THR A 50 36.28 8.70 7.59
C THR A 50 37.10 7.63 8.26
N VAL A 51 37.32 6.52 7.56
CA VAL A 51 38.08 5.37 8.07
C VAL A 51 39.34 5.11 7.26
N ALA A 52 40.39 4.67 7.94
CA ALA A 52 41.60 4.16 7.32
C ALA A 52 41.68 2.64 7.49
N PHE A 53 41.98 1.92 6.41
CA PHE A 53 42.17 0.47 6.45
C PHE A 53 43.33 0.03 5.55
N ARG A 54 43.72 -1.24 5.67
CA ARG A 54 44.69 -1.87 4.77
C ARG A 54 44.05 -2.97 3.96
N THR A 55 44.32 -3.00 2.65
CA THR A 55 43.89 -4.09 1.77
C THR A 55 44.68 -5.37 2.07
N ALA A 56 44.23 -6.50 1.51
CA ALA A 56 44.97 -7.76 1.59
C ALA A 56 46.38 -7.69 0.96
N ALA A 57 46.59 -6.75 0.03
CA ALA A 57 47.88 -6.46 -0.58
C ALA A 57 48.75 -5.51 0.26
N GLY A 58 48.24 -4.99 1.38
CA GLY A 58 48.94 -4.08 2.29
C GLY A 58 48.82 -2.59 1.95
N GLU A 59 48.09 -2.24 0.88
CA GLU A 59 47.81 -0.86 0.48
C GLU A 59 46.97 -0.15 1.56
N ALA A 60 47.36 1.06 1.94
CA ALA A 60 46.58 1.89 2.86
C ALA A 60 45.55 2.71 2.08
N VAL A 61 44.29 2.61 2.49
CA VAL A 61 43.15 3.30 1.86
C VAL A 61 42.38 4.07 2.92
N GLU A 62 41.97 5.27 2.55
CA GLU A 62 41.05 6.10 3.33
C GLU A 62 39.71 6.19 2.61
N TYR A 63 38.62 6.01 3.35
CA TYR A 63 37.26 6.05 2.83
C TYR A 63 36.36 6.91 3.74
N THR A 64 35.68 7.89 3.15
CA THR A 64 34.67 8.69 3.84
C THR A 64 33.29 8.12 3.56
N SER A 65 32.57 7.75 4.62
CA SER A 65 31.23 7.19 4.50
C SER A 65 30.19 8.23 4.04
N SER A 66 29.27 7.79 3.19
CA SER A 66 28.05 8.52 2.84
C SER A 66 26.97 8.50 3.93
N GLY A 67 27.04 7.54 4.85
CA GLY A 67 26.11 7.35 5.96
C GLY A 67 26.40 8.30 7.11
N CYS A 68 26.01 9.56 6.96
CA CYS A 68 26.17 10.58 7.99
C CYS A 68 24.99 10.55 8.98
N SER A 69 25.27 10.68 10.27
CA SER A 69 24.22 10.72 11.29
C SER A 69 24.50 11.76 12.38
N SER A 70 23.42 12.24 13.01
CA SER A 70 23.46 13.07 14.21
C SER A 70 22.55 12.46 15.27
N PRO A 71 23.09 11.90 16.37
CA PRO A 71 24.52 11.79 16.71
C PRO A 71 25.32 10.89 15.75
N PRO A 72 26.66 11.03 15.65
CA PRO A 72 27.52 10.18 14.83
C PRO A 72 27.37 8.70 15.16
N ALA A 73 27.48 7.83 14.15
CA ALA A 73 27.33 6.38 14.31
C ALA A 73 28.56 5.69 14.92
N PHE A 74 29.71 6.38 14.91
CA PHE A 74 30.99 5.89 15.41
C PHE A 74 31.70 6.97 16.21
N GLU A 75 32.68 6.56 17.03
CA GLU A 75 33.60 7.44 17.74
C GLU A 75 34.98 7.49 17.07
N LEU A 76 35.73 8.58 17.32
CA LEU A 76 37.09 8.72 16.81
C LEU A 76 38.01 7.64 17.42
N GLY A 77 38.78 6.94 16.58
CA GLY A 77 39.63 5.82 16.98
C GLY A 77 38.89 4.48 17.15
N GLU A 78 37.58 4.44 16.92
CA GLU A 78 36.81 3.19 16.98
C GLU A 78 37.21 2.25 15.82
N SER A 79 37.24 0.95 16.11
CA SER A 79 37.43 -0.08 15.08
C SER A 79 36.10 -0.36 14.38
N ALA A 80 36.07 -0.12 13.07
CA ALA A 80 34.92 -0.35 12.20
C ALA A 80 35.20 -1.47 11.19
N ARG A 81 34.12 -2.05 10.66
CA ARG A 81 34.20 -3.03 9.57
C ARG A 81 33.94 -2.34 8.24
N VAL A 82 34.82 -2.58 7.26
CA VAL A 82 34.69 -2.04 5.92
C VAL A 82 34.70 -3.18 4.90
N TYR A 83 33.77 -3.11 3.95
CA TYR A 83 33.78 -3.95 2.75
C TYR A 83 34.40 -3.12 1.63
N TYR A 84 35.37 -3.69 0.89
CA TYR A 84 35.96 -3.04 -0.27
C TYR A 84 36.04 -4.00 -1.46
N ASP A 85 35.96 -3.46 -2.68
CA ASP A 85 36.24 -4.24 -3.89
C ASP A 85 37.76 -4.48 -4.02
N PRO A 86 38.25 -5.73 -4.04
CA PRO A 86 39.67 -6.01 -4.25
C PRO A 86 40.21 -5.55 -5.61
N ALA A 87 39.36 -5.33 -6.62
CA ALA A 87 39.74 -4.78 -7.93
C ALA A 87 39.80 -3.24 -7.94
N ASP A 88 39.01 -2.57 -7.09
CA ASP A 88 39.07 -1.13 -6.84
C ASP A 88 38.90 -0.84 -5.34
N PRO A 89 40.00 -0.79 -4.56
CA PRO A 89 39.92 -0.62 -3.11
C PRO A 89 39.26 0.68 -2.62
N ARG A 90 39.08 1.66 -3.51
CA ARG A 90 38.38 2.92 -3.19
C ARG A 90 36.87 2.76 -3.22
N ASP A 91 36.36 1.75 -3.92
CA ASP A 91 34.96 1.33 -3.79
C ASP A 91 34.81 0.52 -2.51
N ALA A 92 34.67 1.26 -1.42
CA ALA A 92 34.52 0.73 -0.09
C ALA A 92 33.22 1.24 0.53
N HIS A 93 32.64 0.48 1.45
CA HIS A 93 31.54 0.95 2.26
C HIS A 93 31.63 0.39 3.68
N LEU A 94 31.15 1.18 4.64
CA LEU A 94 31.12 0.74 6.03
C LEU A 94 30.00 -0.28 6.25
N ASP A 95 30.27 -1.23 7.14
CA ASP A 95 29.24 -2.12 7.66
C ASP A 95 28.53 -1.47 8.85
N SER A 96 27.75 -0.42 8.56
CA SER A 96 27.03 0.37 9.57
C SER A 96 25.51 0.27 9.35
N PHE A 97 24.71 0.45 10.40
CA PHE A 97 23.25 0.47 10.24
C PHE A 97 22.79 1.61 9.33
N VAL A 98 23.44 2.78 9.43
CA VAL A 98 23.07 3.99 8.70
C VAL A 98 23.27 3.78 7.20
N ASP A 99 24.46 3.34 6.79
CA ASP A 99 24.79 3.06 5.39
C ASP A 99 23.93 1.94 4.80
N ASN A 100 23.63 0.92 5.61
CA ASN A 100 23.03 -0.31 5.11
C ASN A 100 21.49 -0.30 5.06
N TRP A 101 20.83 0.46 5.93
CA TRP A 101 19.38 0.31 6.16
C TRP A 101 18.57 1.59 6.10
N VAL A 102 19.12 2.75 6.48
CA VAL A 102 18.29 3.96 6.64
C VAL A 102 17.61 4.36 5.34
N GLY A 103 18.34 4.37 4.21
CA GLY A 103 17.77 4.73 2.92
C GLY A 103 16.62 3.81 2.47
N SER A 104 16.83 2.49 2.54
CA SER A 104 15.82 1.50 2.13
C SER A 104 14.63 1.43 3.10
N LEU A 105 14.86 1.61 4.41
CA LEU A 105 13.80 1.69 5.42
C LEU A 105 12.93 2.94 5.27
N VAL A 106 13.53 4.11 5.00
CA VAL A 106 12.77 5.34 4.76
C VAL A 106 11.94 5.20 3.48
N LEU A 107 12.56 4.77 2.38
CA LEU A 107 11.85 4.58 1.11
C LEU A 107 10.74 3.54 1.23
N GLY A 108 11.03 2.38 1.83
CA GLY A 108 10.07 1.31 2.05
C GLY A 108 8.96 1.69 3.03
N GLY A 109 9.28 2.42 4.09
CA GLY A 109 8.33 2.92 5.08
C GLY A 109 7.34 3.92 4.47
N ILE A 110 7.83 4.90 3.72
CA ILE A 110 6.99 5.84 2.99
C ILE A 110 6.13 5.09 1.96
N GLY A 111 6.74 4.18 1.18
CA GLY A 111 6.03 3.34 0.22
C GLY A 111 4.91 2.51 0.86
N ALA A 112 5.15 1.95 2.04
CA ALA A 112 4.15 1.19 2.81
C ALA A 112 2.98 2.06 3.24
N VAL A 113 3.22 3.29 3.71
CA VAL A 113 2.14 4.23 4.06
C VAL A 113 1.28 4.55 2.84
N PHE A 114 1.89 4.88 1.70
CA PHE A 114 1.15 5.13 0.45
C PHE A 114 0.37 3.91 -0.04
N ALA A 115 0.98 2.72 0.03
CA ALA A 115 0.34 1.46 -0.35
C ALA A 115 -0.88 1.15 0.54
N LEU A 116 -0.75 1.33 1.87
CA LEU A 116 -1.82 1.09 2.83
C LEU A 116 -3.00 2.06 2.62
N ILE A 117 -2.71 3.36 2.55
CA ILE A 117 -3.75 4.39 2.35
C ILE A 117 -4.45 4.16 1.01
N GLY A 118 -3.69 3.94 -0.07
CA GLY A 118 -4.25 3.65 -1.40
C GLY A 118 -5.13 2.40 -1.41
N SER A 119 -4.70 1.35 -0.72
CA SER A 119 -5.45 0.09 -0.63
C SER A 119 -6.80 0.24 0.07
N CYS A 120 -6.93 1.15 1.04
CA CYS A 120 -8.22 1.41 1.71
C CYS A 120 -9.33 1.85 0.74
N PHE A 121 -8.99 2.51 -0.36
CA PHE A 121 -9.97 2.95 -1.36
C PHE A 121 -10.22 1.90 -2.46
N VAL A 122 -9.19 1.11 -2.81
CA VAL A 122 -9.23 0.17 -3.94
C VAL A 122 -9.70 -1.23 -3.53
N VAL A 123 -9.30 -1.72 -2.36
CA VAL A 123 -9.60 -3.10 -1.93
C VAL A 123 -11.10 -3.32 -1.66
N PRO A 124 -11.84 -2.45 -0.93
CA PRO A 124 -13.26 -2.67 -0.67
C PRO A 124 -14.13 -2.85 -1.93
N PRO A 125 -14.06 -2.00 -2.98
CA PRO A 125 -14.86 -2.20 -4.18
C PRO A 125 -14.46 -3.47 -4.96
N LEU A 126 -13.17 -3.85 -4.96
CA LEU A 126 -12.74 -5.12 -5.58
C LEU A 126 -13.30 -6.34 -4.85
N LEU A 127 -13.27 -6.33 -3.51
CA LEU A 127 -13.86 -7.40 -2.71
C LEU A 127 -15.38 -7.45 -2.85
N ALA A 128 -16.03 -6.29 -2.95
CA ALA A 128 -17.46 -6.21 -3.22
C ALA A 128 -17.82 -6.81 -4.59
N ARG A 129 -17.07 -6.47 -5.65
CA ARG A 129 -17.25 -7.06 -6.99
C ARG A 129 -17.05 -8.58 -6.99
N ARG A 130 -16.00 -9.07 -6.32
CA ARG A 130 -15.77 -10.52 -6.16
C ARG A 130 -16.93 -11.20 -5.43
N ARG A 131 -17.42 -10.58 -4.36
CA ARG A 131 -18.59 -11.08 -3.61
C ARG A 131 -19.85 -11.08 -4.49
N ALA A 132 -20.08 -10.03 -5.26
CA ALA A 132 -21.23 -9.95 -6.16
C ALA A 132 -21.17 -11.05 -7.23
N ALA A 133 -20.00 -11.30 -7.83
CA ALA A 133 -19.81 -12.39 -8.78
C ALA A 133 -20.05 -13.78 -8.15
N GLN A 134 -19.61 -14.00 -6.90
CA GLN A 134 -19.90 -15.23 -6.17
C GLN A 134 -21.40 -15.40 -5.90
N LEU A 135 -22.06 -14.35 -5.41
CA LEU A 135 -23.49 -14.37 -5.09
C LEU A 135 -24.38 -14.45 -6.34
N ALA A 136 -23.90 -14.00 -7.50
CA ALA A 136 -24.59 -14.20 -8.77
C ALA A 136 -24.75 -15.68 -9.13
N VAL A 137 -23.82 -16.54 -8.68
CA VAL A 137 -23.84 -17.98 -8.95
C VAL A 137 -24.52 -18.77 -7.82
N SER A 138 -24.23 -18.43 -6.56
CA SER A 138 -24.65 -19.24 -5.40
C SER A 138 -25.61 -18.53 -4.43
N GLY A 139 -25.95 -17.27 -4.68
CA GLY A 139 -26.77 -16.47 -3.78
C GLY A 139 -28.27 -16.74 -3.94
N GLN A 140 -29.02 -16.50 -2.87
CA GLN A 140 -30.49 -16.49 -2.92
C GLN A 140 -30.96 -15.07 -3.30
N ALA A 141 -31.83 -14.97 -4.30
CA ALA A 141 -32.46 -13.70 -4.66
C ALA A 141 -33.62 -13.39 -3.71
N VAL A 142 -33.62 -12.18 -3.16
CA VAL A 142 -34.74 -11.61 -2.39
C VAL A 142 -35.15 -10.26 -2.99
N MET A 143 -36.44 -9.96 -2.97
CA MET A 143 -36.95 -8.64 -3.34
C MET A 143 -36.97 -7.76 -2.09
N ALA A 144 -36.22 -6.66 -2.14
CA ALA A 144 -36.13 -5.70 -1.06
C ALA A 144 -36.79 -4.38 -1.49
N GLU A 145 -37.58 -3.79 -0.60
CA GLU A 145 -38.28 -2.54 -0.83
C GLU A 145 -37.28 -1.38 -0.72
N VAL A 146 -37.22 -0.51 -1.72
CA VAL A 146 -36.40 0.71 -1.67
C VAL A 146 -37.07 1.70 -0.73
N VAL A 147 -36.33 2.12 0.30
CA VAL A 147 -36.86 3.03 1.33
C VAL A 147 -36.24 4.41 1.29
N ASP A 148 -35.03 4.55 0.74
CA ASP A 148 -34.28 5.80 0.76
C ASP A 148 -33.18 5.83 -0.32
N VAL A 149 -32.82 7.03 -0.74
CA VAL A 149 -31.64 7.34 -1.56
C VAL A 149 -30.90 8.47 -0.88
N ARG A 150 -29.68 8.19 -0.42
CA ARG A 150 -28.93 9.13 0.42
C ARG A 150 -27.46 9.22 0.05
N LEU A 151 -26.85 10.35 0.42
CA LEU A 151 -25.41 10.53 0.33
C LEU A 151 -24.69 9.73 1.43
N ASN A 152 -23.59 9.08 1.05
CA ASN A 152 -22.68 8.44 1.98
C ASN A 152 -21.67 9.47 2.51
N GLY A 153 -22.03 10.14 3.61
CA GLY A 153 -21.16 11.15 4.25
C GLY A 153 -19.81 10.63 4.76
N SER A 154 -19.65 9.31 4.91
CA SER A 154 -18.39 8.71 5.37
C SER A 154 -17.28 8.71 4.31
N LEU A 155 -17.62 8.97 3.04
CA LEU A 155 -16.67 9.00 1.93
C LEU A 155 -16.82 10.29 1.16
N SER A 156 -15.71 10.99 0.95
CA SER A 156 -15.63 12.15 0.06
C SER A 156 -14.45 11.95 -0.89
N VAL A 157 -14.70 12.12 -2.20
CA VAL A 157 -13.66 12.11 -3.23
C VAL A 157 -13.81 13.39 -4.03
N ASN A 158 -12.75 14.21 -4.07
CA ASN A 158 -12.76 15.53 -4.73
C ASN A 158 -13.94 16.42 -4.27
N GLY A 159 -14.28 16.38 -2.98
CA GLY A 159 -15.39 17.16 -2.41
C GLY A 159 -16.79 16.62 -2.73
N GLN A 160 -16.90 15.50 -3.46
CA GLN A 160 -18.17 14.87 -3.77
C GLN A 160 -18.40 13.64 -2.89
N HIS A 161 -19.63 13.52 -2.38
CA HIS A 161 -20.08 12.34 -1.65
C HIS A 161 -20.86 11.43 -2.61
N PRO A 162 -20.61 10.11 -2.61
CA PRO A 162 -21.38 9.20 -3.44
C PRO A 162 -22.76 8.95 -2.86
N TRP A 163 -23.76 8.81 -3.73
CA TRP A 163 -25.10 8.35 -3.43
C TRP A 163 -25.14 6.84 -3.16
N ARG A 164 -26.16 6.40 -2.41
CA ARG A 164 -26.49 4.99 -2.18
C ARG A 164 -27.99 4.80 -2.13
N ILE A 165 -28.46 3.71 -2.71
CA ILE A 165 -29.83 3.21 -2.57
C ILE A 165 -29.88 2.39 -1.29
N VAL A 166 -30.90 2.59 -0.47
CA VAL A 166 -31.17 1.84 0.75
C VAL A 166 -32.44 1.03 0.53
N ALA A 167 -32.34 -0.29 0.70
CA ALA A 167 -33.47 -1.19 0.58
C ALA A 167 -33.64 -2.02 1.85
N GLN A 168 -34.87 -2.44 2.14
CA GLN A 168 -35.19 -3.24 3.31
C GLN A 168 -35.90 -4.53 2.92
N TRP A 169 -35.61 -5.59 3.65
CA TRP A 169 -36.26 -6.87 3.48
C TRP A 169 -36.50 -7.52 4.84
N LYS A 170 -37.74 -7.91 5.10
CA LYS A 170 -38.09 -8.70 6.28
C LYS A 170 -37.91 -10.18 5.94
N ASN A 171 -36.96 -10.83 6.60
CA ASN A 171 -36.73 -12.25 6.42
C ASN A 171 -37.98 -13.03 6.88
N PRO A 172 -38.68 -13.77 6.00
CA PRO A 172 -39.93 -14.42 6.35
C PRO A 172 -39.74 -15.60 7.31
N ALA A 173 -38.58 -16.24 7.33
CA ALA A 173 -38.29 -17.37 8.21
C ALA A 173 -37.94 -16.94 9.64
N THR A 174 -37.33 -15.76 9.80
CA THR A 174 -36.85 -15.29 11.12
C THR A 174 -37.59 -14.07 11.66
N GLY A 175 -38.39 -13.41 10.82
CA GLY A 175 -39.05 -12.15 11.11
C GLY A 175 -38.11 -10.93 11.21
N LYS A 176 -36.79 -11.10 11.07
CA LYS A 176 -35.79 -10.04 11.22
C LYS A 176 -35.80 -9.10 10.01
N LEU A 177 -35.71 -7.80 10.28
CA LEU A 177 -35.54 -6.78 9.25
C LEU A 177 -34.06 -6.65 8.87
N HIS A 178 -33.76 -6.73 7.57
CA HIS A 178 -32.45 -6.53 7.00
C HIS A 178 -32.45 -5.24 6.17
N VAL A 179 -31.40 -4.45 6.33
CA VAL A 179 -31.16 -3.24 5.53
C VAL A 179 -29.97 -3.48 4.62
N PHE A 180 -30.18 -3.24 3.34
CA PHE A 180 -29.18 -3.36 2.29
C PHE A 180 -28.84 -1.98 1.73
N ASN A 181 -27.58 -1.75 1.44
CA ASN A 181 -27.14 -0.54 0.75
C ASN A 181 -26.51 -0.95 -0.58
N SER A 182 -26.79 -0.18 -1.64
CA SER A 182 -26.07 -0.33 -2.90
C SER A 182 -24.57 -0.02 -2.73
N GLU A 183 -23.82 -0.27 -3.80
CA GLU A 183 -22.50 0.33 -3.97
C GLU A 183 -22.56 1.87 -4.01
N ASN A 184 -21.40 2.52 -3.95
CA ASN A 184 -21.28 3.97 -4.07
C ASN A 184 -21.59 4.41 -5.51
N LEU A 185 -22.59 5.26 -5.69
CA LEU A 185 -23.02 5.80 -6.97
C LEU A 185 -22.59 7.27 -7.08
N TRP A 186 -21.92 7.65 -8.17
CA TRP A 186 -21.40 9.02 -8.35
C TRP A 186 -22.38 9.97 -9.05
N PHE A 187 -23.65 9.62 -9.04
CA PHE A 187 -24.77 10.42 -9.52
C PHE A 187 -26.01 10.07 -8.69
N ASP A 188 -27.01 10.95 -8.69
CA ASP A 188 -28.27 10.70 -8.00
C ASP A 188 -29.12 9.66 -8.77
N PRO A 189 -29.36 8.46 -8.20
CA PRO A 189 -30.10 7.39 -8.87
C PRO A 189 -31.62 7.55 -8.76
N SER A 190 -32.14 8.55 -8.04
CA SER A 190 -33.56 8.63 -7.66
C SER A 190 -34.53 8.50 -8.83
N ARG A 191 -34.18 9.08 -9.99
CA ARG A 191 -35.00 9.05 -11.22
C ARG A 191 -34.93 7.74 -12.01
N PHE A 192 -34.08 6.81 -11.61
CA PHE A 192 -33.84 5.53 -12.29
C PHE A 192 -34.25 4.34 -11.43
N LEU A 193 -34.84 4.57 -10.26
CA LEU A 193 -35.36 3.50 -9.43
C LEU A 193 -36.52 2.78 -10.13
N PRO A 194 -36.69 1.47 -9.93
CA PRO A 194 -37.85 0.74 -10.42
C PRO A 194 -39.17 1.35 -9.92
N ASP A 195 -40.17 1.48 -10.81
CA ASP A 195 -41.47 2.09 -10.51
C ASP A 195 -42.26 1.31 -9.44
N ASP A 196 -42.01 0.00 -9.30
CA ASP A 196 -42.64 -0.84 -8.28
C ASP A 196 -42.03 -0.63 -6.89
N GLY A 197 -40.90 0.07 -6.80
CA GLY A 197 -40.20 0.35 -5.55
C GLY A 197 -39.39 -0.84 -5.01
N TRP A 198 -39.17 -1.90 -5.80
CA TRP A 198 -38.44 -3.09 -5.34
C TRP A 198 -37.13 -3.28 -6.10
N VAL A 199 -36.09 -3.68 -5.37
CA VAL A 199 -34.79 -4.06 -5.96
C VAL A 199 -34.43 -5.48 -5.56
N ARG A 200 -33.87 -6.22 -6.51
CA ARG A 200 -33.34 -7.55 -6.27
C ARG A 200 -32.04 -7.45 -5.47
N VAL A 201 -31.95 -8.24 -4.40
CA VAL A 201 -30.73 -8.38 -3.61
C VAL A 201 -30.36 -9.86 -3.56
N LEU A 202 -29.13 -10.19 -3.95
CA LEU A 202 -28.57 -11.52 -3.82
C LEU A 202 -27.94 -11.62 -2.43
N ILE A 203 -28.37 -12.58 -1.62
CA ILE A 203 -27.88 -12.79 -0.25
C ILE A 203 -27.20 -14.15 -0.11
N ASP A 204 -26.21 -14.23 0.77
CA ASP A 204 -25.73 -15.51 1.33
C ASP A 204 -26.77 -15.99 2.37
N PRO A 205 -27.46 -17.13 2.16
CA PRO A 205 -28.49 -17.61 3.09
C PRO A 205 -27.95 -17.90 4.50
N ALA A 206 -26.68 -18.30 4.60
CA ALA A 206 -26.03 -18.57 5.88
C ALA A 206 -25.61 -17.26 6.58
N ASN A 207 -25.40 -16.18 5.82
CA ASN A 207 -25.03 -14.88 6.35
C ASN A 207 -25.60 -13.72 5.52
N PRO A 208 -26.85 -13.26 5.77
CA PRO A 208 -27.49 -12.20 5.01
C PRO A 208 -26.78 -10.82 5.05
N ARG A 209 -25.75 -10.64 5.89
CA ARG A 209 -24.88 -9.44 5.83
C ARG A 209 -23.91 -9.48 4.64
N ARG A 210 -23.68 -10.64 4.04
CA ARG A 210 -23.00 -10.81 2.76
C ARG A 210 -24.06 -10.80 1.66
N TYR A 211 -24.17 -9.68 0.98
CA TYR A 211 -25.13 -9.48 -0.08
C TYR A 211 -24.54 -8.66 -1.24
N ALA A 212 -25.26 -8.65 -2.35
CA ALA A 212 -25.06 -7.76 -3.48
C ALA A 212 -26.43 -7.27 -3.98
N MET A 213 -26.64 -5.96 -3.99
CA MET A 213 -27.84 -5.35 -4.56
C MET A 213 -27.67 -5.25 -6.07
N ASP A 214 -28.72 -5.59 -6.80
CA ASP A 214 -28.76 -5.39 -8.23
C ASP A 214 -28.87 -3.90 -8.54
N THR A 215 -27.93 -3.39 -9.32
CA THR A 215 -27.87 -2.00 -9.78
C THR A 215 -27.85 -1.93 -11.31
N ALA A 216 -28.09 -3.06 -12.02
CA ALA A 216 -27.96 -3.14 -13.47
C ALA A 216 -29.02 -2.32 -14.25
N PHE A 217 -30.09 -1.88 -13.58
CA PHE A 217 -31.09 -0.97 -14.16
C PHE A 217 -30.60 0.49 -14.24
N LEU A 218 -29.52 0.83 -13.54
CA LEU A 218 -28.95 2.17 -13.56
C LEU A 218 -28.19 2.41 -14.88
N PRO A 219 -28.22 3.65 -15.41
CA PRO A 219 -27.45 3.99 -16.60
C PRO A 219 -25.95 3.98 -16.32
N GLU A 220 -25.17 3.59 -17.33
CA GLU A 220 -23.74 3.84 -17.34
C GLU A 220 -23.48 5.34 -17.56
N LEU A 221 -22.64 5.94 -16.72
CA LEU A 221 -22.22 7.33 -16.91
C LEU A 221 -21.31 7.40 -18.14
N ALA A 222 -21.71 8.21 -19.12
CA ALA A 222 -20.85 8.57 -20.24
C ALA A 222 -19.62 9.36 -19.72
N ASP A 223 -18.46 9.07 -20.30
CA ASP A 223 -17.15 9.65 -19.96
C ASP A 223 -17.07 11.17 -20.23
#